data_AF-A0ABD0RX97-F1
#
_entry.id   AF-A0ABD0RX97-F1
#
_cell.length_a   1.000
_cell.length_b   1.000
_cell.length_c   1.000
_cell.angle_alpha   90.00
_cell.angle_beta   90.00
_cell.angle_gamma   90.00
#
_symmetry.space_group_name_H-M   'P 1'
#
loop_
_entity.id
_entity.type
_entity.pdbx_description
1 polymer ?
#
loop_
_entity_poly.entity_id
_entity_poly.type
_entity_poly.pdbx_seq_one_letter_code
_entity_poly.pdbx_strand_id
1 'polypeptide(L)' 'EEITQTVEQAISGDFMGRLIVQPIGCGEQNMIYMTLPLTATHYLDSTNQWEAVGMDRRNEAINHIQR' A
#
# COMPACT_ATOMS: atom_id res chain seq x y z
N GLU A 1 -6.05 26.30 0.90
CA GLU A 1 -4.69 25.75 1.09
C GLU A 1 -4.68 24.50 1.96
N GLU A 2 -5.26 24.53 3.17
CA GLU A 2 -5.33 23.35 4.07
C GLU A 2 -5.94 22.07 3.45
N ILE A 3 -6.99 22.20 2.63
CA ILE A 3 -7.64 21.05 1.99
C ILE A 3 -6.66 20.35 1.03
N THR A 4 -5.89 21.12 0.27
CA THR A 4 -4.90 20.59 -0.67
C THR A 4 -3.82 19.82 0.07
N GLN A 5 -3.29 20.38 1.16
CA GLN A 5 -2.26 19.72 1.98
C GLN A 5 -2.79 18.42 2.61
N THR A 6 -4.04 18.42 3.09
CA THR A 6 -4.67 17.23 3.67
C THR A 6 -4.85 16.13 2.62
N VAL A 7 -5.25 16.50 1.40
CA VAL A 7 -5.39 15.54 0.29
C VAL A 7 -4.01 14.96 -0.06
N GLU A 8 -3.00 15.80 -0.28
CA GLU A 8 -1.64 15.35 -0.62
C GLU A 8 -1.07 14.39 0.43
N GLN A 9 -1.29 14.65 1.72
CA GLN A 9 -0.88 13.75 2.79
C GLN A 9 -1.63 12.40 2.73
N ALA A 10 -2.94 12.43 2.47
CA ALA A 10 -3.78 11.23 2.38
C ALA A 10 -3.49 10.37 1.15
N ILE A 11 -2.99 10.97 0.07
CA ILE A 11 -2.59 10.28 -1.17
C ILE A 11 -1.07 10.42 -1.43
N SER A 12 -0.26 10.13 -0.42
CA SER A 12 1.20 10.10 -0.53
C SER A 12 1.75 8.68 -0.56
N GLY A 13 2.96 8.51 -1.11
CA GLY A 13 3.70 7.26 -1.04
C GLY A 13 3.89 6.77 0.40
N ASP A 14 4.26 7.66 1.33
CA ASP A 14 4.42 7.33 2.75
C ASP A 14 3.13 6.73 3.34
N PHE A 15 1.98 7.37 3.10
CA PHE A 15 0.70 6.88 3.57
C PHE A 15 0.37 5.50 2.98
N MET A 16 0.54 5.34 1.66
CA MET A 16 0.28 4.07 0.97
C MET A 16 1.22 2.96 1.47
N GLY A 17 2.46 3.30 1.83
CA GLY A 17 3.40 2.39 2.45
C GLY A 17 2.87 1.78 3.75
N ARG A 18 2.01 2.47 4.51
CA ARG A 18 1.42 1.93 5.76
C ARG A 18 0.35 0.86 5.51
N LEU A 19 -0.15 0.76 4.28
CA LEU A 19 -1.14 -0.23 3.86
C LEU A 19 -0.51 -1.53 3.34
N ILE A 20 0.82 -1.57 3.20
CA ILE A 20 1.57 -2.82 2.95
C ILE A 20 1.61 -3.60 4.26
N VAL A 21 0.56 -4.39 4.49
CA VAL A 21 0.39 -5.22 5.68
C VAL A 21 0.10 -6.65 5.26
N GLN A 22 0.55 -7.61 6.07
CA GLN A 22 0.25 -9.01 5.83
C GLN A 22 -1.25 -9.29 6.06
N PRO A 23 -1.96 -9.84 5.07
CA PRO A 23 -3.33 -10.31 5.24
C PRO A 23 -3.39 -11.46 6.26
N ILE A 24 -4.47 -11.51 7.05
CA ILE A 24 -4.68 -12.54 8.08
C ILE A 24 -6.14 -12.98 8.12
N GLY A 25 -6.43 -14.12 8.77
CA GLY A 25 -7.78 -14.60 9.05
C GLY A 25 -8.21 -15.81 8.23
N CYS A 26 -9.51 -16.10 8.21
CA CYS A 26 -10.07 -17.14 7.34
C CYS A 26 -10.08 -16.70 5.87
N GLY A 27 -10.43 -17.58 4.93
CA GLY A 27 -10.38 -17.28 3.49
C GLY A 27 -11.05 -15.95 3.11
N GLU A 28 -12.24 -15.66 3.64
CA GLU A 28 -12.96 -14.40 3.38
C GLU A 28 -12.25 -13.18 3.97
N GLN A 29 -11.83 -13.26 5.24
CA GLN A 29 -11.08 -12.19 5.91
C GLN A 29 -9.74 -11.94 5.21
N ASN A 30 -9.04 -13.00 4.82
CA ASN A 30 -7.77 -12.93 4.10
C ASN A 30 -7.95 -12.19 2.77
N MET A 31 -9.01 -12.52 2.00
CA MET A 31 -9.35 -11.81 0.76
C MET A 31 -9.67 -10.32 1.03
N ILE A 32 -10.41 -10.01 2.09
CA ILE A 32 -10.70 -8.62 2.47
C ILE A 32 -9.41 -7.86 2.78
N TYR A 33 -8.52 -8.45 3.61
CA TYR A 33 -7.27 -7.79 4.01
C TYR A 33 -6.23 -7.71 2.88
N MET A 34 -6.26 -8.61 1.89
CA MET A 34 -5.44 -8.51 0.67
C MET A 34 -5.71 -7.24 -0.15
N THR A 35 -6.88 -6.62 0.00
CA THR A 35 -7.23 -5.37 -0.70
C THR A 35 -6.26 -4.23 -0.38
N LEU A 36 -5.75 -4.18 0.86
CA LEU A 36 -4.85 -3.11 1.33
C LEU A 36 -3.49 -3.14 0.61
N PRO A 37 -2.67 -4.22 0.71
CA PRO A 37 -1.39 -4.27 0.02
C PRO A 37 -1.55 -4.23 -1.50
N LEU A 38 -2.62 -4.79 -2.07
CA LEU A 38 -2.90 -4.71 -3.50
C LEU A 38 -3.08 -3.27 -3.99
N THR A 39 -3.95 -2.50 -3.32
CA THR A 39 -4.23 -1.10 -3.68
C THR A 39 -2.99 -0.23 -3.49
N ALA A 40 -2.27 -0.41 -2.39
CA ALA A 40 -1.03 0.32 -2.11
C ALA A 40 0.05 0.05 -3.16
N THR A 41 0.27 -1.22 -3.51
CA THR A 41 1.25 -1.62 -4.53
C THR A 41 0.90 -1.01 -5.88
N HIS A 42 -0.37 -1.09 -6.29
CA HIS A 42 -0.84 -0.51 -7.55
C HIS A 42 -0.63 1.01 -7.60
N TYR A 43 -0.96 1.72 -6.52
CA TYR A 43 -0.70 3.16 -6.42
C TYR A 43 0.80 3.49 -6.50
N LEU A 44 1.64 2.80 -5.73
CA LEU A 44 3.08 3.06 -5.68
C LEU A 44 3.77 2.75 -7.02
N ASP A 45 3.36 1.67 -7.70
CA ASP A 45 3.84 1.32 -9.05
C ASP A 45 3.40 2.37 -10.09
N SER A 46 2.14 2.77 -10.09
CA SER A 46 1.61 3.74 -11.07
C SER A 46 2.17 5.16 -10.90
N THR A 47 2.60 5.51 -9.68
CA THR A 47 3.12 6.84 -9.36
C THR A 47 4.64 6.89 -9.17
N ASN A 48 5.33 5.75 -9.25
CA ASN A 48 6.77 5.61 -9.01
C ASN A 48 7.23 6.13 -7.62
N GLN A 49 6.41 5.97 -6.58
CA GLN A 49 6.67 6.53 -5.26
C GLN A 49 7.37 5.58 -4.27
N TRP A 50 7.97 4.48 -4.76
CA TRP A 50 8.64 3.50 -3.91
C TRP A 50 9.82 4.06 -3.12
N GLU A 51 10.49 5.10 -3.63
CA GLU A 51 11.61 5.74 -2.92
C GLU A 51 11.17 6.34 -1.57
N ALA A 52 9.96 6.90 -1.48
CA ALA A 52 9.40 7.47 -0.25
C ALA A 52 9.08 6.39 0.81
N VAL A 53 9.01 5.13 0.39
CA VAL A 53 8.56 4.00 1.21
C VAL A 53 9.71 3.04 1.52
N GLY A 54 10.74 3.01 0.67
CA GLY A 54 11.83 2.06 0.66
C GLY A 54 11.67 1.04 -0.46
N MET A 55 12.63 1.00 -1.39
CA MET A 55 12.55 0.16 -2.60
C MET A 55 12.38 -1.34 -2.30
N ASP A 56 12.96 -1.82 -1.20
CA ASP A 56 12.85 -3.23 -0.78
C ASP A 56 11.42 -3.64 -0.42
N ARG A 57 10.59 -2.68 0.00
CA ARG A 57 9.19 -2.93 0.40
C ARG A 57 8.30 -3.33 -0.78
N ARG A 58 8.74 -3.10 -2.02
CA ARG A 58 8.02 -3.60 -3.20
C ARG A 58 7.95 -5.12 -3.22
N ASN A 59 9.06 -5.78 -2.89
CA ASN A 59 9.10 -7.24 -2.85
C ASN A 59 8.26 -7.78 -1.67
N GLU A 60 8.28 -7.09 -0.53
CA GLU A 60 7.41 -7.42 0.60
C GLU A 60 5.92 -7.38 0.21
N ALA A 61 5.49 -6.30 -0.44
CA ALA A 61 4.11 -6.13 -0.84
C ALA A 61 3.65 -7.21 -1.84
N ILE A 62 4.49 -7.53 -2.83
CA ILE A 62 4.24 -8.61 -3.78
C ILE A 62 4.11 -9.96 -3.06
N ASN A 63 4.97 -10.23 -2.08
CA ASN A 63 4.90 -11.47 -1.29
C ASN A 63 3.60 -11.57 -0.47
N HIS A 64 3.07 -10.45 0.02
CA HIS A 64 1.78 -10.43 0.73
C HIS A 64 0.59 -10.68 -0.20
N ILE A 65 0.69 -10.32 -1.48
CA ILE A 65 -0.38 -10.49 -2.49
C ILE A 65 -0.38 -11.89 -3.10
N GLN A 66 0.80 -12.50 -3.28
CA GLN A 66 0.94 -13.80 -3.94
C GLN A 66 0.71 -15.01 -3.04
N ARG A 67 0.64 -14.81 -1.72
CA ARG A 67 0.51 -15.88 -0.72
C ARG A 67 -0.93 -16.32 -0.47
#